data_AF-A0A0S8EMX4-F1
#
_entry.id   AF-A0A0S8EMX4-F1
#
_cell.length_a   1.000
_cell.length_b   1.000
_cell.length_c   1.000
_cell.angle_alpha   90.00
_cell.angle_beta   90.00
_cell.angle_gamma   90.00
#
_symmetry.space_group_name_H-M   'P 1'
#
loop_
_entity.id
_entity.type
_entity.pdbx_description
1 polymer ?
#
loop_
_entity_poly.entity_id
_entity_poly.type
_entity_poly.pdbx_seq_one_letter_code
_entity_poly.pdbx_strand_id
1 'polypeptide(L)'
;MSFMPRSRGLEWGCICRAALCTALAVAVAAWPALADDREPVEGPTPEQAPPADALEAVPSYWHLIPAYQDVPEYTWYYGCSPTAAGMLLAWWDAQPGRHNLFDGDASAWYGNGEFGTKRMVASTAHQVAGAENGYTYGDWHKSSSYPDHEANPSCLADFMQTVDAATYRNRIASGLRDFAAWDDPTTAVSESYAAVARTYYTFDGWGFEDFKAEIAAGRPVHLGITSHSVLAFGWWDLSTPADPDNYGYVCYTTWSGWGMRQWRWDGQNVPDERSVYAATYLYVVPEPHLLGLILVGALVPLLRRVRRPRTKPL
;
A
#
# COMPACT_ATOMS: atom_id res chain seq x y z
N MET A 1 -28.59 -16.68 77.54
CA MET A 1 -27.84 -17.57 76.63
C MET A 1 -28.28 -17.23 75.21
N SER A 2 -27.39 -16.63 74.44
CA SER A 2 -27.68 -15.96 73.17
C SER A 2 -27.80 -16.97 72.02
N PHE A 3 -28.88 -16.84 71.24
CA PHE A 3 -29.16 -17.61 70.03
C PHE A 3 -28.55 -16.87 68.81
N MET A 4 -27.70 -17.55 68.04
CA MET A 4 -27.33 -17.12 66.68
C MET A 4 -28.09 -17.96 65.63
N PRO A 5 -28.68 -17.35 64.59
CA PRO A 5 -29.22 -18.08 63.46
C PRO A 5 -28.16 -18.31 62.36
N ARG A 6 -28.21 -19.50 61.75
CA ARG A 6 -27.41 -19.92 60.59
C ARG A 6 -27.83 -19.14 59.34
N SER A 7 -26.86 -18.57 58.62
CA SER A 7 -27.04 -18.02 57.28
C SER A 7 -27.16 -19.13 56.23
N ARG A 8 -28.15 -18.98 55.34
CA ARG A 8 -28.30 -19.78 54.11
C ARG A 8 -27.55 -19.07 52.98
N GLY A 9 -26.58 -19.74 52.36
CA GLY A 9 -25.99 -19.31 51.09
C GLY A 9 -26.95 -19.62 49.94
N LEU A 10 -27.30 -18.61 49.15
CA LEU A 10 -27.98 -18.78 47.86
C LEU A 10 -26.90 -18.87 46.76
N GLU A 11 -26.90 -19.99 46.04
CA GLU A 11 -26.14 -20.21 44.82
C GLU A 11 -26.79 -19.44 43.65
N TRP A 12 -26.12 -18.41 43.15
CA TRP A 12 -26.50 -17.64 41.95
C TRP A 12 -25.39 -17.70 40.90
N GLY A 13 -24.91 -18.89 40.56
CA GLY A 13 -23.83 -19.03 39.59
C GLY A 13 -24.04 -20.24 38.71
N CYS A 14 -24.93 -20.16 37.71
CA CYS A 14 -24.83 -21.04 36.52
C CYS A 14 -25.73 -20.68 35.31
N ILE A 15 -26.64 -19.70 35.37
CA ILE A 15 -27.60 -19.50 34.25
C ILE A 15 -27.13 -18.48 33.19
N CYS A 16 -26.14 -17.63 33.44
CA CYS A 16 -25.76 -16.54 32.51
C CYS A 16 -24.74 -16.90 31.41
N ARG A 17 -24.21 -18.13 31.32
CA ARG A 17 -23.21 -18.47 30.27
C ARG A 17 -23.78 -19.10 29.00
N ALA A 18 -24.99 -19.66 29.02
CA ALA A 18 -25.57 -20.29 27.83
C ALA A 18 -26.25 -19.30 26.87
N ALA A 19 -26.76 -18.16 27.36
CA ALA A 19 -27.46 -17.19 26.52
C ALA A 19 -26.52 -16.25 25.73
N LEU A 20 -25.26 -16.10 26.18
CA LEU A 20 -24.29 -15.20 25.54
C LEU A 20 -23.56 -15.85 24.35
N CYS A 21 -23.50 -17.19 24.30
CA CYS A 21 -22.87 -17.90 23.17
C CYS A 21 -23.79 -18.02 21.95
N THR A 22 -25.12 -18.04 22.12
CA THR A 22 -26.06 -18.17 21.00
C THR A 22 -26.29 -16.83 20.29
N ALA A 23 -26.17 -15.70 20.99
CA ALA A 23 -26.31 -14.37 20.38
C ALA A 23 -25.11 -13.98 19.49
N LEU A 24 -23.90 -14.52 19.75
CA LEU A 24 -22.74 -14.31 18.87
C LEU A 24 -22.76 -15.18 17.61
N ALA A 25 -23.45 -16.32 17.64
CA ALA A 25 -23.51 -17.24 16.49
C ALA A 25 -24.52 -16.81 15.41
N VAL A 26 -25.53 -16.02 15.76
CA VAL A 26 -26.58 -15.58 14.80
C VAL A 26 -26.20 -14.28 14.07
N ALA A 27 -25.30 -13.46 14.64
CA ALA A 27 -24.86 -12.21 14.00
C ALA A 27 -23.86 -12.40 12.85
N VAL A 28 -23.23 -13.57 12.71
CA VAL A 28 -22.27 -13.87 11.63
C VAL A 28 -22.96 -14.37 10.35
N ALA A 29 -24.21 -14.84 10.44
CA ALA A 29 -24.92 -15.47 9.32
C ALA A 29 -25.69 -14.49 8.40
N ALA A 30 -25.61 -13.18 8.64
CA ALA A 30 -26.30 -12.17 7.85
C ALA A 30 -25.36 -11.07 7.32
N TRP A 31 -24.05 -11.33 7.24
CA TRP A 31 -23.22 -10.54 6.36
C TRP A 31 -23.68 -10.87 4.93
N PRO A 32 -24.15 -9.90 4.13
CA PRO A 32 -24.35 -10.16 2.70
C PRO A 32 -23.04 -10.77 2.20
N ALA A 33 -23.13 -11.85 1.42
CA ALA A 33 -21.97 -12.34 0.66
C ALA A 33 -21.29 -11.08 0.10
N LEU A 34 -20.05 -10.81 0.54
CA LEU A 34 -19.28 -9.67 0.07
C LEU A 34 -19.38 -9.76 -1.45
N ALA A 35 -20.10 -8.82 -2.06
CA ALA A 35 -20.12 -8.68 -3.51
C ALA A 35 -18.66 -8.70 -3.96
N ASP A 36 -18.36 -9.43 -5.04
CA ASP A 36 -17.00 -9.62 -5.55
C ASP A 36 -16.16 -8.36 -5.33
N ASP A 37 -15.27 -8.41 -4.35
CA ASP A 37 -14.54 -7.24 -3.84
C ASP A 37 -13.30 -6.95 -4.69
N ARG A 38 -13.20 -7.62 -5.84
CA ARG A 38 -12.26 -7.29 -6.90
C ARG A 38 -12.55 -5.90 -7.46
N GLU A 39 -11.50 -5.12 -7.65
CA GLU A 39 -11.63 -3.86 -8.39
C GLU A 39 -11.98 -4.19 -9.85
N PRO A 40 -13.10 -3.67 -10.41
CA PRO A 40 -13.48 -3.95 -11.79
C PRO A 40 -12.41 -3.47 -12.78
N VAL A 41 -12.31 -4.19 -13.88
CA VAL A 41 -11.25 -4.07 -14.88
C VAL A 41 -11.66 -3.06 -15.94
N GLU A 42 -11.03 -1.89 -15.91
CA GLU A 42 -10.74 -1.18 -17.15
C GLU A 42 -9.22 -1.05 -17.25
N GLY A 43 -8.61 -1.99 -18.00
CA GLY A 43 -7.34 -1.69 -18.66
C GLY A 43 -7.53 -0.39 -19.45
N PRO A 44 -6.48 0.43 -19.65
CA PRO A 44 -6.64 1.73 -20.28
C PRO A 44 -7.49 1.58 -21.54
N THR A 45 -8.70 2.16 -21.55
CA THR A 45 -9.41 2.32 -22.81
C THR A 45 -8.46 3.19 -23.66
N PRO A 46 -8.22 2.86 -24.94
CA PRO A 46 -7.37 3.67 -25.81
C PRO A 46 -7.83 5.13 -25.97
N GLU A 47 -8.88 5.55 -25.27
CA GLU A 47 -9.55 6.82 -25.41
C GLU A 47 -8.81 7.91 -24.65
N GLN A 48 -8.01 8.62 -25.45
CA GLN A 48 -7.56 9.99 -25.23
C GLN A 48 -6.56 10.18 -24.09
N ALA A 49 -5.35 9.63 -24.28
CA ALA A 49 -4.18 10.32 -23.76
C ALA A 49 -4.26 11.79 -24.22
N PRO A 50 -4.42 12.77 -23.30
CA PRO A 50 -4.26 14.15 -23.70
C PRO A 50 -2.84 14.27 -24.26
N PRO A 51 -2.61 15.16 -25.22
CA PRO A 51 -1.29 15.35 -25.79
C PRO A 51 -0.27 15.48 -24.66
N ALA A 52 0.93 14.94 -24.90
CA ALA A 52 2.09 15.07 -24.01
C ALA A 52 2.54 16.54 -23.96
N ASP A 53 1.65 17.41 -23.50
CA ASP A 53 1.93 18.78 -23.19
C ASP A 53 2.83 18.72 -21.97
N ALA A 54 4.06 19.18 -22.17
CA ALA A 54 5.11 19.20 -21.17
C ALA A 54 4.56 19.66 -19.83
N LEU A 55 4.99 18.99 -18.75
CA LEU A 55 4.76 19.41 -17.37
C LEU A 55 4.74 20.94 -17.29
N GLU A 56 3.54 21.51 -17.24
CA GLU A 56 3.39 22.88 -16.82
C GLU A 56 4.11 23.00 -15.48
N ALA A 57 4.75 24.14 -15.23
CA ALA A 57 5.48 24.35 -13.99
C ALA A 57 4.61 23.92 -12.81
N VAL A 58 5.17 23.08 -11.92
CA VAL A 58 4.45 22.56 -10.74
C VAL A 58 3.77 23.73 -10.04
N PRO A 59 2.42 23.75 -9.98
CA PRO A 59 1.73 24.88 -9.41
C PRO A 59 2.16 25.09 -7.95
N SER A 60 2.34 26.35 -7.55
CA SER A 60 2.83 26.69 -6.21
C SER A 60 1.87 26.29 -5.08
N TYR A 61 0.61 25.97 -5.41
CA TYR A 61 -0.40 25.48 -4.47
C TYR A 61 -0.38 23.96 -4.29
N TRP A 62 0.51 23.24 -4.99
CA TRP A 62 0.73 21.82 -4.75
C TRP A 62 1.66 21.61 -3.56
N HIS A 63 1.29 20.64 -2.74
CA HIS A 63 2.05 20.14 -1.61
C HIS A 63 2.49 18.71 -1.92
N LEU A 64 3.70 18.56 -2.45
CA LEU A 64 4.27 17.26 -2.84
C LEU A 64 5.13 16.68 -1.71
N ILE A 65 5.33 15.36 -1.71
CA ILE A 65 6.35 14.75 -0.86
C ILE A 65 7.76 15.31 -1.17
N PRO A 66 8.70 15.32 -0.21
CA PRO A 66 10.10 15.53 -0.51
C PRO A 66 10.58 14.51 -1.54
N ALA A 67 11.45 14.95 -2.45
CA ALA A 67 11.97 14.10 -3.51
C ALA A 67 10.90 13.46 -4.41
N TYR A 68 9.79 14.17 -4.68
CA TYR A 68 8.75 13.71 -5.60
C TYR A 68 9.28 13.35 -7.01
N GLN A 69 10.42 13.91 -7.41
CA GLN A 69 11.08 13.60 -8.69
C GLN A 69 11.60 12.16 -8.75
N ASP A 70 11.76 11.51 -7.59
CA ASP A 70 12.19 10.12 -7.48
C ASP A 70 10.99 9.15 -7.48
N VAL A 71 9.75 9.65 -7.54
CA VAL A 71 8.57 8.81 -7.73
C VAL A 71 8.52 8.40 -9.20
N PRO A 72 8.62 7.11 -9.56
CA PRO A 72 8.59 6.71 -10.95
C PRO A 72 7.13 6.61 -11.46
N GLU A 73 6.92 6.96 -12.73
CA GLU A 73 5.66 6.75 -13.42
C GLU A 73 5.70 5.41 -14.16
N TYR A 74 4.86 4.46 -13.74
CA TYR A 74 4.70 3.17 -14.41
C TYR A 74 3.42 3.12 -15.21
N THR A 75 3.52 2.49 -16.38
CA THR A 75 2.37 2.16 -17.22
C THR A 75 1.68 0.93 -16.70
N TRP A 76 0.38 0.86 -16.89
CA TRP A 76 -0.44 -0.30 -16.62
C TRP A 76 0.22 -1.56 -17.18
N TYR A 77 0.36 -2.57 -16.33
CA TYR A 77 0.93 -3.86 -16.70
C TYR A 77 0.26 -4.96 -15.90
N TYR A 78 -0.69 -5.69 -16.53
CA TYR A 78 -1.39 -6.84 -15.93
C TYR A 78 -2.12 -6.55 -14.61
N GLY A 79 -2.56 -5.30 -14.40
CA GLY A 79 -3.36 -4.89 -13.25
C GLY A 79 -3.00 -3.49 -12.76
N CYS A 80 -4.00 -2.67 -12.44
CA CYS A 80 -3.76 -1.30 -11.97
C CYS A 80 -3.17 -1.29 -10.56
N SER A 81 -3.69 -2.08 -9.62
CA SER A 81 -3.18 -2.16 -8.24
C SER A 81 -1.73 -2.65 -8.17
N PRO A 82 -1.32 -3.78 -8.81
CA PRO A 82 0.09 -4.18 -8.78
C PRO A 82 1.00 -3.17 -9.48
N THR A 83 0.53 -2.47 -10.52
CA THR A 83 1.30 -1.39 -11.16
C THR A 83 1.53 -0.21 -10.22
N ALA A 84 0.47 0.29 -9.57
CA ALA A 84 0.56 1.39 -8.61
C ALA A 84 1.39 1.02 -7.37
N ALA A 85 1.27 -0.24 -6.93
CA ALA A 85 2.10 -0.82 -5.89
C ALA A 85 3.59 -0.88 -6.29
N GLY A 86 3.87 -1.19 -7.57
CA GLY A 86 5.21 -1.14 -8.12
C GLY A 86 5.81 0.27 -8.03
N MET A 87 5.04 1.31 -8.37
CA MET A 87 5.50 2.70 -8.23
C MET A 87 5.81 3.04 -6.76
N LEU A 88 4.98 2.56 -5.82
CA LEU A 88 5.18 2.76 -4.38
C LEU A 88 6.46 2.09 -3.87
N LEU A 89 6.70 0.83 -4.25
CA LEU A 89 7.91 0.10 -3.88
C LEU A 89 9.17 0.72 -4.48
N ALA A 90 9.10 1.12 -5.74
CA ALA A 90 10.20 1.77 -6.42
C ALA A 90 10.57 3.14 -5.81
N TRP A 91 9.59 3.90 -5.32
CA TRP A 91 9.87 5.09 -4.54
C TRP A 91 10.60 4.75 -3.23
N TRP A 92 10.19 3.69 -2.52
CA TRP A 92 10.87 3.22 -1.31
C TRP A 92 12.30 2.74 -1.59
N ASP A 93 12.52 2.09 -2.73
CA ASP A 93 13.82 1.57 -3.18
C ASP A 93 14.85 2.69 -3.40
N ALA A 94 14.37 3.83 -3.89
CA ALA A 94 15.16 5.05 -4.06
C ALA A 94 15.50 5.74 -2.72
N GLN A 95 14.83 5.40 -1.61
CA GLN A 95 15.07 6.09 -0.34
C GLN A 95 16.37 5.62 0.33
N PRO A 96 17.11 6.52 1.01
CA PRO A 96 18.34 6.16 1.71
C PRO A 96 18.17 4.97 2.67
N GLY A 97 19.00 3.94 2.50
CA GLY A 97 19.04 2.77 3.37
C GLY A 97 17.95 1.72 3.12
N ARG A 98 17.33 1.72 1.94
CA ARG A 98 16.26 0.80 1.53
C ARG A 98 16.44 0.29 0.10
N HIS A 99 17.69 0.01 -0.28
CA HIS A 99 18.05 -0.31 -1.66
C HIS A 99 17.89 -1.80 -1.99
N ASN A 100 17.53 -2.09 -3.23
CA ASN A 100 17.27 -3.44 -3.73
C ASN A 100 16.04 -4.07 -3.05
N LEU A 101 14.92 -3.36 -3.01
CA LEU A 101 13.60 -3.96 -2.68
C LEU A 101 13.11 -4.93 -3.77
N PHE A 102 13.75 -4.91 -4.95
CA PHE A 102 13.56 -5.86 -6.04
C PHE A 102 14.79 -5.85 -6.95
N ASP A 103 15.05 -6.93 -7.69
CA ASP A 103 16.08 -6.96 -8.73
C ASP A 103 15.69 -6.11 -9.95
N GLY A 104 16.20 -4.89 -10.02
CA GLY A 104 16.02 -4.02 -11.17
C GLY A 104 16.38 -2.57 -10.91
N ASP A 105 16.20 -1.75 -11.94
CA ASP A 105 16.31 -0.30 -11.85
C ASP A 105 14.91 0.32 -11.82
N ALA A 106 14.54 0.89 -10.68
CA ALA A 106 13.27 1.59 -10.44
C ALA A 106 12.92 2.65 -11.49
N SER A 107 13.91 3.26 -12.13
CA SER A 107 13.73 4.27 -13.17
C SER A 107 13.51 3.69 -14.57
N ALA A 108 13.82 2.40 -14.78
CA ALA A 108 13.94 1.79 -16.10
C ALA A 108 12.66 1.10 -16.61
N TRP A 109 11.50 1.73 -16.46
CA TRP A 109 10.21 1.14 -16.87
C TRP A 109 10.14 0.66 -18.33
N TYR A 110 10.81 1.38 -19.25
CA TYR A 110 10.86 1.07 -20.69
C TYR A 110 12.22 0.53 -21.17
N GLY A 111 13.22 0.41 -20.28
CA GLY A 111 14.63 0.42 -20.68
C GLY A 111 15.29 -0.92 -21.00
N ASN A 112 14.87 -2.03 -20.38
CA ASN A 112 15.69 -3.25 -20.33
C ASN A 112 15.01 -4.54 -20.83
N GLY A 113 13.97 -4.43 -21.66
CA GLY A 113 13.14 -5.60 -22.01
C GLY A 113 12.27 -6.02 -20.82
N GLU A 114 11.79 -7.26 -20.82
CA GLU A 114 10.91 -7.81 -19.76
C GLU A 114 11.62 -7.95 -18.38
N PHE A 115 12.79 -7.33 -18.17
CA PHE A 115 13.60 -7.48 -16.95
C PHE A 115 13.49 -6.24 -16.05
N GLY A 116 13.40 -6.45 -14.73
CA GLY A 116 13.27 -5.39 -13.72
C GLY A 116 11.83 -5.07 -13.30
N THR A 117 11.44 -3.81 -13.39
CA THR A 117 10.19 -3.26 -12.81
C THR A 117 8.91 -3.91 -13.33
N LYS A 118 8.87 -4.35 -14.60
CA LYS A 118 7.72 -5.06 -15.16
C LYS A 118 7.54 -6.44 -14.54
N ARG A 119 8.63 -7.18 -14.31
CA ARG A 119 8.58 -8.48 -13.62
C ARG A 119 8.20 -8.35 -12.16
N MET A 120 8.67 -7.28 -11.49
CA MET A 120 8.18 -6.94 -10.15
C MET A 120 6.66 -6.77 -10.15
N VAL A 121 6.08 -6.09 -11.15
CA VAL A 121 4.62 -5.92 -11.24
C VAL A 121 3.91 -7.23 -11.58
N ALA A 122 4.30 -7.88 -12.68
CA ALA A 122 3.73 -9.15 -13.14
C ALA A 122 4.80 -10.02 -13.81
N SER A 123 5.09 -11.18 -13.21
CA SER A 123 6.08 -12.13 -13.73
C SER A 123 5.58 -12.81 -15.00
N THR A 124 6.48 -13.44 -15.76
CA THR A 124 6.11 -14.28 -16.90
C THR A 124 5.23 -15.46 -16.45
N ALA A 125 5.41 -15.98 -15.24
CA ALA A 125 4.58 -17.05 -14.68
C ALA A 125 3.12 -16.60 -14.54
N HIS A 126 2.90 -15.41 -14.00
CA HIS A 126 1.58 -14.79 -13.89
C HIS A 126 0.87 -14.64 -15.25
N GLN A 127 1.61 -14.19 -16.26
CA GLN A 127 1.07 -13.99 -17.60
C GLN A 127 0.70 -15.31 -18.27
N VAL A 128 1.58 -16.31 -18.20
CA VAL A 128 1.34 -17.64 -18.79
C VAL A 128 0.19 -18.35 -18.08
N ALA A 129 0.12 -18.27 -16.75
CA ALA A 129 -0.99 -18.84 -16.00
C ALA A 129 -2.33 -18.25 -16.42
N GLY A 130 -2.40 -16.93 -16.61
CA GLY A 130 -3.58 -16.27 -17.17
C GLY A 130 -3.97 -16.80 -18.53
N ALA A 131 -3.03 -16.86 -19.48
CA ALA A 131 -3.30 -17.36 -20.83
C ALA A 131 -3.79 -18.82 -20.83
N GLU A 132 -3.21 -19.69 -20.00
CA GLU A 132 -3.60 -21.09 -19.88
C GLU A 132 -4.98 -21.27 -19.23
N ASN A 133 -5.36 -20.37 -18.31
CA ASN A 133 -6.67 -20.36 -17.66
C ASN A 133 -7.75 -19.57 -18.45
N GLY A 134 -7.39 -19.02 -19.60
CA GLY A 134 -8.31 -18.30 -20.50
C GLY A 134 -8.54 -16.83 -20.15
N TYR A 135 -7.65 -16.23 -19.37
CA TYR A 135 -7.64 -14.81 -19.01
C TYR A 135 -6.71 -14.00 -19.94
N THR A 136 -7.01 -12.72 -20.09
CA THR A 136 -6.23 -11.81 -20.94
C THR A 136 -5.05 -11.21 -20.19
N TYR A 137 -5.26 -10.95 -18.89
CA TYR A 137 -4.35 -10.14 -18.09
C TYR A 137 -3.79 -10.88 -16.87
N GLY A 138 -3.41 -12.14 -17.08
CA GLY A 138 -2.69 -12.91 -16.07
C GLY A 138 -3.59 -13.56 -15.02
N ASP A 139 -3.02 -14.47 -14.25
CA ASP A 139 -3.72 -15.17 -13.19
C ASP A 139 -2.74 -15.66 -12.11
N TRP A 140 -3.03 -15.38 -10.85
CA TRP A 140 -2.24 -15.89 -9.72
C TRP A 140 -2.50 -17.38 -9.45
N HIS A 141 -3.61 -17.95 -9.96
CA HIS A 141 -3.89 -19.37 -9.76
C HIS A 141 -2.87 -20.26 -10.48
N LYS A 142 -2.85 -21.53 -10.08
CA LYS A 142 -2.03 -22.54 -10.76
C LYS A 142 -2.46 -22.74 -12.22
N SER A 143 -1.52 -23.19 -13.02
CA SER A 143 -1.73 -23.52 -14.43
C SER A 143 -0.97 -24.79 -14.82
N SER A 144 -1.08 -25.25 -16.07
CA SER A 144 -0.31 -26.42 -16.52
C SER A 144 1.20 -26.18 -16.52
N SER A 145 1.63 -24.97 -16.87
CA SER A 145 3.03 -24.57 -16.86
C SER A 145 3.55 -24.23 -15.46
N TYR A 146 2.67 -23.78 -14.55
CA TYR A 146 3.03 -23.39 -13.19
C TYR A 146 2.07 -24.05 -12.18
N PRO A 147 2.24 -25.35 -11.88
CA PRO A 147 1.32 -26.11 -11.04
C PRO A 147 1.29 -25.65 -9.58
N ASP A 148 2.36 -24.99 -9.12
CA ASP A 148 2.54 -24.50 -7.75
C ASP A 148 2.55 -22.96 -7.68
N HIS A 149 1.98 -22.26 -8.67
CA HIS A 149 2.02 -20.80 -8.77
C HIS A 149 1.49 -20.08 -7.52
N GLU A 150 0.34 -20.54 -7.01
CA GLU A 150 -0.29 -20.00 -5.79
C GLU A 150 0.59 -20.15 -4.53
N ALA A 151 1.43 -21.19 -4.50
CA ALA A 151 2.33 -21.48 -3.39
C ALA A 151 3.68 -20.76 -3.52
N ASN A 152 4.01 -20.27 -4.72
CA ASN A 152 5.28 -19.63 -5.04
C ASN A 152 5.04 -18.29 -5.77
N PRO A 153 4.44 -17.30 -5.09
CA PRO A 153 4.27 -15.97 -5.67
C PRO A 153 5.63 -15.35 -6.01
N SER A 154 5.71 -14.68 -7.14
CA SER A 154 6.98 -14.19 -7.72
C SER A 154 6.92 -12.73 -8.18
N CYS A 155 5.75 -12.11 -8.09
CA CYS A 155 5.53 -10.71 -8.45
C CYS A 155 4.38 -10.12 -7.64
N LEU A 156 4.25 -8.79 -7.66
CA LEU A 156 3.19 -8.07 -6.94
C LEU A 156 1.80 -8.58 -7.32
N ALA A 157 1.55 -8.86 -8.60
CA ALA A 157 0.27 -9.41 -9.03
C ALA A 157 -0.06 -10.76 -8.35
N ASP A 158 0.93 -11.63 -8.12
CA ASP A 158 0.73 -12.91 -7.40
C ASP A 158 0.46 -12.67 -5.91
N PHE A 159 1.29 -11.87 -5.24
CA PHE A 159 1.14 -11.55 -3.82
C PHE A 159 -0.18 -10.84 -3.51
N MET A 160 -0.68 -10.06 -4.47
CA MET A 160 -1.98 -9.39 -4.40
C MET A 160 -3.15 -10.25 -4.90
N GLN A 161 -2.89 -11.48 -5.35
CA GLN A 161 -3.89 -12.40 -5.91
C GLN A 161 -4.70 -11.80 -7.07
N THR A 162 -4.01 -11.10 -7.96
CA THR A 162 -4.62 -10.49 -9.15
C THR A 162 -5.08 -11.58 -10.13
N VAL A 163 -6.29 -11.46 -10.65
CA VAL A 163 -6.85 -12.34 -11.69
C VAL A 163 -7.41 -11.47 -12.79
N ASP A 164 -6.93 -11.65 -14.01
CA ASP A 164 -7.38 -10.90 -15.20
C ASP A 164 -7.41 -9.39 -14.96
N ALA A 165 -6.28 -8.86 -14.43
CA ALA A 165 -6.09 -7.46 -14.01
C ALA A 165 -6.90 -6.97 -12.81
N ALA A 166 -7.78 -7.79 -12.26
CA ALA A 166 -8.57 -7.44 -11.09
C ALA A 166 -7.88 -7.90 -9.81
N THR A 167 -7.64 -6.97 -8.88
CA THR A 167 -7.02 -7.27 -7.58
C THR A 167 -8.09 -7.26 -6.49
N TYR A 168 -8.03 -8.23 -5.58
CA TYR A 168 -8.88 -8.23 -4.38
C TYR A 168 -8.42 -7.13 -3.41
N ARG A 169 -9.34 -6.24 -3.01
CA ARG A 169 -9.01 -5.08 -2.16
C ARG A 169 -8.34 -5.48 -0.85
N ASN A 170 -8.81 -6.55 -0.22
CA ASN A 170 -8.26 -7.06 1.03
C ASN A 170 -6.86 -7.69 0.88
N ARG A 171 -6.37 -7.88 -0.35
CA ARG A 171 -5.04 -8.43 -0.65
C ARG A 171 -3.99 -7.38 -0.97
N ILE A 172 -4.36 -6.12 -1.23
CA ILE A 172 -3.40 -5.07 -1.60
C ILE A 172 -2.37 -4.85 -0.48
N ALA A 173 -2.82 -4.60 0.76
CA ALA A 173 -1.89 -4.41 1.88
C ALA A 173 -1.09 -5.66 2.22
N SER A 174 -1.72 -6.84 2.30
CA SER A 174 -0.96 -8.07 2.58
C SER A 174 0.06 -8.35 1.48
N GLY A 175 -0.33 -8.18 0.21
CA GLY A 175 0.54 -8.42 -0.93
C GLY A 175 1.74 -7.47 -0.97
N LEU A 176 1.54 -6.17 -0.70
CA LEU A 176 2.64 -5.21 -0.56
C LEU A 176 3.62 -5.61 0.55
N ARG A 177 3.11 -5.97 1.73
CA ARG A 177 3.93 -6.39 2.86
C ARG A 177 4.70 -7.67 2.55
N ASP A 178 4.01 -8.66 2.00
CA ASP A 178 4.55 -9.99 1.76
C ASP A 178 5.57 -9.96 0.62
N PHE A 179 5.35 -9.16 -0.43
CA PHE A 179 6.35 -8.88 -1.46
C PHE A 179 7.58 -8.18 -0.88
N ALA A 180 7.40 -7.12 -0.08
CA ALA A 180 8.54 -6.42 0.52
C ALA A 180 9.35 -7.30 1.48
N ALA A 181 8.74 -8.33 2.08
CA ALA A 181 9.41 -9.29 2.94
C ALA A 181 9.96 -10.51 2.19
N TRP A 182 9.62 -10.66 0.91
CA TRP A 182 10.07 -11.76 0.08
C TRP A 182 11.51 -11.53 -0.37
N ASP A 183 12.26 -12.63 -0.47
CA ASP A 183 13.62 -12.66 -1.00
C ASP A 183 13.55 -13.51 -2.27
N ASP A 184 13.80 -12.91 -3.45
CA ASP A 184 13.74 -13.66 -4.70
C ASP A 184 14.86 -14.72 -4.71
N PRO A 185 14.53 -16.03 -4.66
CA PRO A 185 15.55 -17.07 -4.59
C PRO A 185 16.36 -17.20 -5.89
N THR A 186 15.98 -16.47 -6.94
CA THR A 186 16.67 -16.47 -8.24
C THR A 186 17.71 -15.36 -8.37
N THR A 187 17.74 -14.41 -7.44
CA THR A 187 18.68 -13.28 -7.45
C THR A 187 19.76 -13.49 -6.39
N ALA A 188 20.91 -12.83 -6.55
CA ALA A 188 22.01 -12.90 -5.59
C ALA A 188 21.92 -11.82 -4.51
N VAL A 189 20.94 -10.93 -4.61
CA VAL A 189 20.75 -9.77 -3.74
C VAL A 189 19.63 -10.10 -2.76
N SER A 190 19.87 -9.84 -1.48
CA SER A 190 18.81 -9.99 -0.47
C SER A 190 17.81 -8.84 -0.64
N GLU A 191 16.60 -9.17 -1.07
CA GLU A 191 15.53 -8.20 -1.35
C GLU A 191 14.52 -8.08 -0.21
N SER A 192 14.68 -8.90 0.83
CA SER A 192 13.77 -8.96 1.96
C SER A 192 13.94 -7.81 2.95
N TYR A 193 12.87 -7.06 3.14
CA TYR A 193 12.73 -6.01 4.14
C TYR A 193 11.58 -6.27 5.11
N ALA A 194 11.78 -5.86 6.36
CA ALA A 194 10.67 -5.74 7.28
C ALA A 194 9.77 -4.57 6.84
N ALA A 195 8.51 -4.85 6.57
CA ALA A 195 7.54 -3.84 6.15
C ALA A 195 6.24 -3.92 6.94
N VAL A 196 5.56 -2.78 7.05
CA VAL A 196 4.18 -2.69 7.53
C VAL A 196 3.34 -2.12 6.41
N ALA A 197 2.27 -2.80 6.04
CA ALA A 197 1.28 -2.26 5.12
C ALA A 197 -0.11 -2.32 5.73
N ARG A 198 -0.92 -1.31 5.45
CA ARG A 198 -2.29 -1.17 5.96
C ARG A 198 -3.16 -0.49 4.93
N THR A 199 -4.35 -1.05 4.71
CA THR A 199 -5.41 -0.42 3.93
C THR A 199 -6.42 0.20 4.88
N TYR A 200 -6.80 1.44 4.58
CA TYR A 200 -7.87 2.18 5.24
C TYR A 200 -8.93 2.51 4.20
N TYR A 201 -10.18 2.49 4.62
CA TYR A 201 -11.31 2.81 3.76
C TYR A 201 -11.93 4.13 4.16
N THR A 202 -12.43 4.88 3.17
CA THR A 202 -13.06 6.17 3.45
C THR A 202 -14.35 6.06 4.28
N PHE A 203 -15.00 4.88 4.30
CA PHE A 203 -16.16 4.62 5.16
C PHE A 203 -15.79 4.31 6.62
N ASP A 204 -14.51 4.04 6.91
CA ASP A 204 -14.02 3.73 8.26
C ASP A 204 -13.46 4.97 8.99
N GLY A 205 -13.82 6.17 8.52
CA GLY A 205 -13.40 7.44 9.10
C GLY A 205 -12.02 7.94 8.66
N TRP A 206 -11.38 7.23 7.72
CA TRP A 206 -10.17 7.71 7.06
C TRP A 206 -10.51 8.76 6.00
N GLY A 207 -9.81 9.89 6.00
CA GLY A 207 -10.15 11.00 5.10
C GLY A 207 -8.97 11.81 4.58
N PHE A 208 -9.28 12.96 3.99
CA PHE A 208 -8.29 13.82 3.34
C PHE A 208 -7.22 14.35 4.29
N GLU A 209 -7.56 14.62 5.55
CA GLU A 209 -6.58 15.06 6.55
C GLU A 209 -5.54 13.97 6.86
N ASP A 210 -5.96 12.70 6.94
CA ASP A 210 -5.04 11.58 7.13
C ASP A 210 -4.14 11.41 5.91
N PHE A 211 -4.70 11.51 4.70
CA PHE A 211 -3.92 11.53 3.45
C PHE A 211 -2.87 12.65 3.44
N LYS A 212 -3.26 13.88 3.79
CA LYS A 212 -2.33 15.02 3.91
C LYS A 212 -1.23 14.74 4.91
N ALA A 213 -1.54 14.12 6.05
CA ALA A 213 -0.55 13.77 7.06
C ALA A 213 0.51 12.78 6.53
N GLU A 214 0.11 11.82 5.69
CA GLU A 214 1.03 10.88 5.05
C GLU A 214 1.95 11.58 4.04
N ILE A 215 1.38 12.40 3.15
CA ILE A 215 2.16 13.19 2.19
C ILE A 215 3.11 14.15 2.91
N ALA A 216 2.65 14.87 3.94
CA ALA A 216 3.48 15.79 4.71
C ALA A 216 4.63 15.09 5.44
N ALA A 217 4.44 13.82 5.80
CA ALA A 217 5.48 12.99 6.37
C ALA A 217 6.35 12.28 5.32
N GLY A 218 6.22 12.71 4.05
CA GLY A 218 7.04 12.28 2.92
C GLY A 218 6.73 10.86 2.46
N ARG A 219 5.49 10.39 2.57
CA ARG A 219 5.11 9.03 2.17
C ARG A 219 4.04 9.06 1.09
N PRO A 220 4.30 8.52 -0.11
CA PRO A 220 3.26 8.35 -1.11
C PRO A 220 2.26 7.26 -0.68
N VAL A 221 1.08 7.31 -1.28
CA VAL A 221 -0.09 6.51 -0.90
C VAL A 221 -0.66 5.82 -2.12
N HIS A 222 -0.82 4.51 -2.05
CA HIS A 222 -1.58 3.77 -3.07
C HIS A 222 -3.07 4.03 -2.83
N LEU A 223 -3.73 4.74 -3.74
CA LEU A 223 -5.16 5.01 -3.65
C LEU A 223 -5.94 4.03 -4.52
N GLY A 224 -6.95 3.39 -3.92
CA GLY A 224 -8.03 2.74 -4.65
C GLY A 224 -9.12 3.76 -4.94
N ILE A 225 -9.38 3.98 -6.22
CA ILE A 225 -10.42 4.88 -6.74
C ILE A 225 -11.43 4.05 -7.53
N THR A 226 -12.63 4.57 -7.78
CA THR A 226 -13.66 3.83 -8.53
C THR A 226 -13.11 3.17 -9.80
N SER A 227 -13.06 1.84 -9.84
CA SER A 227 -12.55 1.01 -10.96
C SER A 227 -11.05 1.15 -11.30
N HIS A 228 -10.22 1.76 -10.43
CA HIS A 228 -8.81 1.95 -10.72
C HIS A 228 -7.93 2.11 -9.47
N SER A 229 -6.61 1.98 -9.64
CA SER A 229 -5.61 2.22 -8.59
C SER A 229 -4.54 3.19 -9.10
N VAL A 230 -4.13 4.12 -8.25
CA VAL A 230 -3.11 5.15 -8.55
C VAL A 230 -2.11 5.32 -7.43
N LEU A 231 -0.95 5.91 -7.72
CA LEU A 231 -0.01 6.33 -6.70
C LEU A 231 -0.12 7.84 -6.47
N ALA A 232 -0.65 8.24 -5.31
CA ALA A 232 -0.69 9.64 -4.91
C ALA A 232 0.55 10.03 -4.11
N PHE A 233 1.12 11.19 -4.41
CA PHE A 233 2.36 11.69 -3.78
C PHE A 233 2.31 13.21 -3.54
N GLY A 234 1.11 13.79 -3.61
CA GLY A 234 0.89 15.18 -3.33
C GLY A 234 -0.57 15.51 -3.08
N TRP A 235 -0.83 16.72 -2.62
CA TRP A 235 -2.17 17.27 -2.47
C TRP A 235 -2.21 18.74 -2.86
N TRP A 236 -3.41 19.27 -3.04
CA TRP A 236 -3.67 20.68 -3.26
C TRP A 236 -4.93 21.10 -2.52
N ASP A 237 -4.99 22.36 -2.10
CA ASP A 237 -6.13 22.94 -1.41
C ASP A 237 -6.30 24.39 -1.88
N LEU A 238 -7.41 24.62 -2.57
CA LEU A 238 -7.85 25.90 -3.09
C LEU A 238 -9.25 26.21 -2.55
N SER A 239 -9.60 25.65 -1.38
CA SER A 239 -10.90 25.83 -0.78
C SER A 239 -11.17 27.28 -0.44
N THR A 240 -12.38 27.72 -0.72
CA THR A 240 -12.88 29.06 -0.40
C THR A 240 -14.21 28.95 0.33
N PRO A 241 -14.71 30.02 0.97
CA PRO A 241 -16.07 30.01 1.52
C PRO A 241 -17.17 29.72 0.48
N ALA A 242 -16.90 29.94 -0.82
CA ALA A 242 -17.84 29.67 -1.91
C ALA A 242 -17.69 28.25 -2.50
N ASP A 243 -16.53 27.62 -2.32
CA ASP A 243 -16.23 26.25 -2.76
C ASP A 243 -15.32 25.59 -1.70
N PRO A 244 -15.90 25.13 -0.57
CA PRO A 244 -15.13 24.57 0.53
C PRO A 244 -14.51 23.21 0.20
N ASP A 245 -14.95 22.58 -0.90
CA ASP A 245 -14.51 21.26 -1.36
C ASP A 245 -13.54 21.33 -2.54
N ASN A 246 -12.94 22.50 -2.78
CA ASN A 246 -11.94 22.70 -3.81
C ASN A 246 -10.55 22.27 -3.34
N TYR A 247 -10.40 20.99 -3.04
CA TYR A 247 -9.14 20.36 -2.67
C TYR A 247 -9.01 18.99 -3.34
N GLY A 248 -7.80 18.42 -3.32
CA GLY A 248 -7.55 17.18 -4.03
C GLY A 248 -6.15 16.61 -3.86
N TYR A 249 -5.86 15.60 -4.67
CA TYR A 249 -4.61 14.85 -4.64
C TYR A 249 -3.87 14.95 -5.96
N VAL A 250 -2.55 14.80 -5.89
CA VAL A 250 -1.63 14.70 -7.03
C VAL A 250 -1.13 13.27 -7.11
N CYS A 251 -1.19 12.66 -8.29
CA CYS A 251 -0.87 11.26 -8.49
C CYS A 251 -0.24 10.97 -9.86
N TYR A 252 0.34 9.79 -9.96
CA TYR A 252 0.56 9.10 -11.23
C TYR A 252 -0.54 8.07 -11.39
N THR A 253 -1.18 8.11 -12.55
CA THR A 253 -2.13 7.10 -12.98
C THR A 253 -1.35 5.92 -13.55
N THR A 254 -1.99 4.74 -13.63
CA THR A 254 -1.38 3.63 -14.38
C THR A 254 -1.70 3.73 -15.87
N TRP A 255 -2.62 4.61 -16.28
CA TRP A 255 -2.84 4.93 -17.70
C TRP A 255 -1.68 5.79 -18.23
N SER A 256 -0.68 5.13 -18.82
CA SER A 256 0.65 5.66 -19.16
C SER A 256 0.71 6.95 -19.95
N GLY A 257 1.77 7.73 -19.71
CA GLY A 257 2.21 8.84 -20.58
C GLY A 257 1.48 10.14 -20.29
N TRP A 258 0.92 10.21 -19.09
CA TRP A 258 0.03 11.28 -18.66
C TRP A 258 0.75 12.24 -17.72
N GLY A 259 1.90 11.85 -17.17
CA GLY A 259 2.60 12.65 -16.18
C GLY A 259 1.78 12.82 -14.91
N MET A 260 2.12 13.85 -14.14
CA MET A 260 1.43 14.13 -12.88
C MET A 260 -0.01 14.57 -13.16
N ARG A 261 -0.97 13.97 -12.45
CA ARG A 261 -2.39 14.34 -12.50
C ARG A 261 -2.82 14.91 -11.17
N GLN A 262 -3.72 15.88 -11.23
CA GLN A 262 -4.47 16.33 -10.06
C GLN A 262 -5.94 15.95 -10.23
N TRP A 263 -6.53 15.38 -9.17
CA TRP A 263 -7.95 15.08 -9.11
C TRP A 263 -8.54 15.65 -7.83
N ARG A 264 -9.81 16.05 -7.88
CA ARG A 264 -10.54 16.52 -6.70
C ARG A 264 -10.70 15.37 -5.72
N TRP A 265 -10.63 15.69 -4.44
CA TRP A 265 -11.01 14.78 -3.38
C TRP A 265 -12.48 15.01 -3.08
N ASP A 266 -13.32 14.21 -3.71
CA ASP A 266 -14.77 14.34 -3.63
C ASP A 266 -15.40 13.57 -2.46
N GLY A 267 -14.62 12.78 -1.71
CA GLY A 267 -15.20 11.91 -0.70
C GLY A 267 -16.21 10.93 -1.31
N GLN A 268 -16.89 10.12 -0.51
CA GLN A 268 -17.69 9.02 -1.05
C GLN A 268 -18.89 9.45 -1.93
N ASN A 269 -19.19 8.60 -2.93
CA ASN A 269 -20.45 8.53 -3.69
C ASN A 269 -20.69 9.59 -4.76
N VAL A 270 -19.65 10.13 -5.39
CA VAL A 270 -19.84 10.67 -6.74
C VAL A 270 -19.64 9.50 -7.72
N PRO A 271 -20.53 9.26 -8.70
CA PRO A 271 -20.32 8.26 -9.74
C PRO A 271 -19.12 8.56 -10.67
N ASP A 272 -18.23 9.47 -10.27
CA ASP A 272 -17.05 9.81 -11.05
C ASP A 272 -16.00 8.70 -10.84
N GLU A 273 -15.26 8.41 -11.90
CA GLU A 273 -14.24 7.35 -11.98
C GLU A 273 -13.03 7.62 -11.06
N ARG A 274 -13.10 8.66 -10.23
CA ARG A 274 -11.97 9.23 -9.48
C ARG A 274 -12.22 9.30 -7.98
N SER A 275 -13.39 8.88 -7.50
CA SER A 275 -13.65 8.94 -6.07
C SER A 275 -12.78 7.96 -5.29
N VAL A 276 -12.07 8.48 -4.30
CA VAL A 276 -11.20 7.69 -3.41
C VAL A 276 -12.07 6.86 -2.46
N TYR A 277 -11.90 5.54 -2.48
CA TYR A 277 -12.57 4.65 -1.53
C TYR A 277 -11.62 3.92 -0.59
N ALA A 278 -10.35 3.78 -0.97
CA ALA A 278 -9.34 3.12 -0.15
C ALA A 278 -7.97 3.81 -0.28
N ALA A 279 -7.18 3.70 0.77
CA ALA A 279 -5.78 4.10 0.79
C ALA A 279 -4.94 3.01 1.44
N THR A 280 -3.89 2.60 0.76
CA THR A 280 -2.93 1.63 1.25
C THR A 280 -1.57 2.28 1.41
N TYR A 281 -1.01 2.13 2.61
CA TYR A 281 0.34 2.58 2.93
C TYR A 281 1.28 1.39 2.97
N LEU A 282 2.53 1.65 2.64
CA LEU A 282 3.65 0.78 2.89
C LEU A 282 4.69 1.57 3.69
N TYR A 283 5.19 0.96 4.76
CA TYR A 283 6.30 1.48 5.56
C TYR A 283 7.42 0.44 5.56
N VAL A 284 8.50 0.73 4.83
CA VAL A 284 9.68 -0.13 4.79
C VAL A 284 10.63 0.29 5.92
N VAL A 285 10.90 -0.64 6.84
CA VAL A 285 11.81 -0.43 7.97
C VAL A 285 13.24 -0.55 7.45
N PRO A 286 14.10 0.47 7.65
CA PRO A 286 15.51 0.38 7.29
C PRO A 286 16.17 -0.81 7.99
N GLU A 287 17.17 -1.41 7.35
CA GLU A 287 17.85 -2.56 7.92
C GLU A 287 18.40 -2.27 9.34
N PRO A 288 18.29 -3.23 10.27
CA PRO A 288 18.57 -3.00 11.69
C PRO A 288 20.02 -2.57 11.98
N HIS A 289 20.97 -2.87 11.09
CA HIS A 289 22.35 -2.41 11.26
C HIS A 289 22.47 -0.88 11.11
N LEU A 290 21.59 -0.23 10.34
CA LEU A 290 21.49 1.23 10.26
C LEU A 290 21.00 1.82 11.59
N LEU A 291 20.00 1.19 12.22
CA LEU A 291 19.54 1.58 13.55
C LEU A 291 20.64 1.38 14.61
N GLY A 292 21.38 0.28 14.52
CA GLY A 292 22.54 0.01 15.38
C GLY A 292 23.62 1.10 15.26
N LEU A 293 23.95 1.52 14.03
CA LEU A 293 24.93 2.59 13.79
C LEU A 293 24.45 3.95 14.31
N ILE A 294 23.16 4.29 14.14
CA ILE A 294 22.59 5.53 14.69
C ILE A 294 22.66 5.52 16.23
N LEU A 295 22.29 4.41 16.87
CA LEU A 295 22.34 4.28 18.32
C LEU A 295 23.78 4.34 18.85
N VAL A 296 24.73 3.66 18.19
CA VAL A 296 26.16 3.74 18.56
C VAL A 296 26.69 5.17 18.36
N GLY A 297 26.34 5.83 17.25
CA GLY A 297 26.69 7.22 16.98
C GLY A 297 26.15 8.19 18.02
N ALA A 298 24.94 7.97 18.54
CA ALA A 298 24.35 8.78 19.61
C ALA A 298 24.97 8.49 20.99
N LEU A 299 25.38 7.25 21.27
CA LEU A 299 25.98 6.83 22.53
C LEU A 299 27.43 7.31 22.70
N VAL A 300 28.23 7.36 21.62
CA VAL A 300 29.66 7.74 21.70
C VAL A 300 29.88 9.17 22.28
N PRO A 301 29.13 10.22 21.88
CA PRO A 301 29.22 11.55 22.49
C PRO A 301 28.79 11.58 23.96
N LEU A 302 27.78 10.80 24.34
CA LEU A 302 27.31 10.69 25.72
C LEU A 302 28.39 10.06 26.62
N LEU A 303 29.04 9.00 26.15
CA LEU A 303 30.14 8.36 26.86
C LEU A 303 31.39 9.26 26.95
N ARG A 304 31.65 10.10 25.95
CA ARG A 304 32.74 11.10 26.00
C ARG A 304 32.50 12.21 27.02
N ARG A 305 31.25 12.59 27.31
CA ARG A 305 30.93 13.60 28.34
C ARG A 305 31.21 13.11 29.77
N VAL A 306 31.11 11.81 30.03
CA VAL A 306 31.35 11.23 31.37
C VAL A 306 32.84 11.23 31.75
N ARG A 307 33.76 11.38 30.79
CA ARG A 307 35.22 11.28 31.01
C ARG A 307 35.99 12.60 31.04
N ARG A 308 35.37 13.77 31.22
CA ARG A 308 36.17 14.98 31.50
C ARG A 308 36.63 14.95 32.97
N PRO A 309 37.93 14.74 33.25
CA PRO A 309 38.43 14.82 34.61
C PRO A 309 38.14 16.22 35.16
N ARG A 310 37.57 16.30 36.36
CA ARG A 310 37.46 17.56 37.10
C ARG A 310 38.88 18.08 37.33
N THR A 311 39.29 19.08 36.57
CA THR A 311 40.47 19.88 36.90
C THR A 311 40.15 20.58 38.21
N LYS A 312 40.89 20.26 39.27
CA LYS A 312 40.81 21.01 40.53
C LYS A 312 41.27 22.44 40.25
N PRO A 313 40.52 23.48 40.67
CA PRO A 313 40.99 24.84 40.57
C PRO A 313 42.26 25.00 41.43
N LEU A 314 43.25 25.70 40.86
CA LEU A 314 44.46 26.19 41.55
C LEU A 314 44.10 27.39 42.44
#